data_AF-A0AAE3G8B1-F1
#
_entry.id   AF-A0AAE3G8B1-F1
#
_cell.length_a   1.000
_cell.length_b   1.000
_cell.length_c   1.000
_cell.angle_alpha   90.00
_cell.angle_beta   90.00
_cell.angle_gamma   90.00
#
_symmetry.space_group_name_H-M   'P 1'
#
loop_
_entity.id
_entity.type
_entity.pdbx_description
1 polymer ?
#
loop_
_entity_poly.entity_id
_entity_poly.type
_entity_poly.pdbx_seq_one_letter_code
_entity_poly.pdbx_strand_id
1 'polypeptide(L)'
;MTFPAYPEYKDSGVLWLGQVPAHWRVVPTRAFVEESDRRNDEGGREYLSLVAGRGVIPYADKGDVGNKKPDDLSKCKVVESGDLVLNSMNYGIGSFGISQYTGVCSPVYIILRARPEVSFPDNSPAG
;
A
#
# COMPACT_ATOMS: atom_id res chain seq x y z
N MET A 1 24.64 10.39 -12.27
CA MET A 1 25.30 9.44 -11.35
C MET A 1 24.87 8.05 -11.77
N THR A 2 25.81 7.13 -11.98
CA THR A 2 25.52 5.76 -12.41
C THR A 2 25.84 4.83 -11.25
N PHE A 3 24.86 4.03 -10.83
CA PHE A 3 25.08 3.02 -9.80
C PHE A 3 25.88 1.85 -10.39
N PRO A 4 26.75 1.19 -9.61
CA PRO A 4 27.49 0.02 -10.08
C PRO A 4 26.53 -1.11 -10.46
N ALA A 5 26.83 -1.79 -11.57
CA ALA A 5 26.09 -2.98 -11.98
C ALA A 5 26.39 -4.17 -11.05
N TYR A 6 25.46 -5.09 -10.93
CA TYR A 6 25.69 -6.34 -10.19
C TYR A 6 26.56 -7.30 -11.01
N PRO A 7 27.34 -8.20 -10.37
CA PRO A 7 28.21 -9.14 -11.10
C PRO A 7 27.44 -10.14 -11.97
N GLU A 8 26.25 -10.55 -11.55
CA GLU A 8 25.46 -11.60 -12.19
C GLU A 8 23.96 -11.27 -12.15
N TYR A 9 23.26 -11.69 -13.22
CA TYR A 9 21.82 -11.51 -13.40
C TYR A 9 21.16 -12.83 -13.82
N LYS A 10 19.87 -12.97 -13.51
CA LYS A 10 19.01 -14.06 -13.95
C LYS A 10 17.69 -13.53 -14.50
N ASP A 11 17.01 -14.32 -15.31
CA ASP A 11 15.63 -14.02 -15.70
C ASP A 11 14.72 -14.04 -14.47
N SER A 12 13.85 -13.03 -14.35
CA SER A 12 12.93 -12.92 -13.20
C SER A 12 11.75 -13.90 -13.26
N GLY A 13 11.48 -14.50 -14.41
CA GLY A 13 10.25 -15.25 -14.69
C GLY A 13 9.02 -14.35 -14.88
N VAL A 14 9.19 -13.02 -14.91
CA VAL A 14 8.11 -12.04 -15.05
C VAL A 14 8.36 -11.19 -16.29
N LEU A 15 7.46 -11.32 -17.29
CA LEU A 15 7.64 -10.76 -18.63
C LEU A 15 8.00 -9.27 -18.65
N TRP A 16 7.36 -8.46 -17.81
CA TRP A 16 7.58 -7.01 -17.79
C TRP A 16 8.82 -6.58 -16.99
N LEU A 17 9.37 -7.45 -16.14
CA LEU A 17 10.47 -7.13 -15.23
C LEU A 17 11.85 -7.48 -15.82
N GLY A 18 11.92 -8.50 -16.69
CA GLY A 18 13.16 -8.88 -17.38
C GLY A 18 14.19 -9.52 -16.44
N GLN A 19 15.45 -9.08 -16.53
CA GLN A 19 16.56 -9.62 -15.72
C GLN A 19 16.72 -8.89 -14.38
N VAL A 20 17.01 -9.67 -13.33
CA VAL A 20 17.24 -9.19 -11.97
C VAL A 20 18.56 -9.75 -11.43
N PRO A 21 19.19 -9.15 -10.40
CA PRO A 21 20.41 -9.67 -9.82
C PRO A 21 20.27 -11.14 -9.40
N ALA A 22 21.27 -11.97 -9.70
CA ALA A 22 21.16 -13.43 -9.55
C ALA A 22 20.81 -13.87 -8.11
N HIS A 23 21.30 -13.13 -7.11
CA HIS A 23 21.06 -13.37 -5.68
C HIS A 23 19.67 -12.93 -5.18
N TRP A 24 18.89 -12.19 -5.97
CA TRP A 24 17.55 -11.76 -5.57
C TRP A 24 16.55 -12.92 -5.62
N ARG A 25 15.65 -12.98 -4.64
CA ARG A 25 14.48 -13.85 -4.72
C ARG A 25 13.30 -13.05 -5.28
N VAL A 26 12.64 -13.58 -6.31
CA VAL A 26 11.44 -12.97 -6.89
C VAL A 26 10.22 -13.57 -6.20
N VAL A 27 9.43 -12.72 -5.55
CA VAL A 27 8.23 -13.11 -4.78
C VAL A 27 7.12 -12.07 -5.01
N PRO A 28 5.84 -12.45 -4.86
CA PRO A 28 4.75 -11.50 -5.00
C PRO A 28 4.70 -10.52 -3.81
N THR A 29 4.17 -9.31 -4.02
CA THR A 29 4.07 -8.27 -2.97
C THR A 29 3.41 -8.75 -1.68
N ARG A 30 2.41 -9.64 -1.78
CA ARG A 30 1.73 -10.28 -0.62
C ARG A 30 2.66 -11.07 0.31
N ALA A 31 3.90 -11.36 -0.11
CA ALA A 31 4.92 -11.96 0.75
C ALA A 31 5.38 -10.99 1.85
N PHE A 32 5.31 -9.67 1.59
CA PHE A 32 5.79 -8.61 2.48
C PHE A 32 4.66 -7.84 3.17
N VAL A 33 3.43 -7.94 2.67
CA VAL A 33 2.31 -7.15 3.18
C VAL A 33 1.07 -8.01 3.39
N GLU A 34 0.20 -7.58 4.30
CA GLU A 34 -1.16 -8.05 4.43
C GLU A 34 -2.15 -6.91 4.18
N GLU A 35 -3.30 -7.22 3.61
CA GLU A 35 -4.38 -6.23 3.50
C GLU A 35 -5.16 -6.19 4.82
N SER A 36 -5.38 -4.98 5.34
CA SER A 36 -6.25 -4.75 6.49
C SER A 36 -7.64 -4.32 6.03
N ASP A 37 -8.66 -5.07 6.45
CA ASP A 37 -10.08 -4.69 6.29
C ASP A 37 -10.71 -4.19 7.61
N ARG A 38 -9.87 -3.87 8.61
CA ARG A 38 -10.35 -3.46 9.94
C ARG A 38 -11.21 -2.20 9.84
N ARG A 39 -12.41 -2.25 10.42
CA ARG A 39 -13.40 -1.17 10.40
C ARG A 39 -13.32 -0.32 11.66
N ASN A 40 -13.91 0.87 11.58
CA ASN A 40 -13.91 1.87 12.65
C ASN A 40 -14.99 1.56 13.70
N ASP A 41 -14.99 0.36 14.25
CA ASP A 41 -16.05 -0.14 15.13
C ASP A 41 -16.09 0.62 16.47
N GLU A 42 -14.94 1.09 16.95
CA GLU A 42 -14.78 1.84 18.21
C GLU A 42 -15.16 3.34 18.07
N GLY A 43 -15.19 3.87 16.84
CA GLY A 43 -15.37 5.29 16.59
C GLY A 43 -14.22 6.17 17.11
N GLY A 44 -14.46 7.48 17.16
CA GLY A 44 -13.52 8.47 17.75
C GLY A 44 -12.24 8.76 16.94
N ARG A 45 -12.02 8.09 15.81
CA ARG A 45 -10.85 8.28 14.95
C ARG A 45 -11.05 9.41 13.94
N GLU A 46 -9.98 10.15 13.68
CA GLU A 46 -9.95 11.21 12.67
C GLU A 46 -10.05 10.63 11.25
N TYR A 47 -10.78 11.29 10.37
CA TYR A 47 -10.81 10.94 8.95
C TYR A 47 -9.59 11.52 8.23
N LEU A 48 -8.89 10.67 7.48
CA LEU A 48 -7.73 11.02 6.67
C LEU A 48 -8.11 11.09 5.19
N SER A 49 -7.41 11.93 4.43
CA SER A 49 -7.53 12.02 2.98
C SER A 49 -6.30 11.41 2.31
N LEU A 50 -6.49 10.86 1.10
CA LEU A 50 -5.40 10.43 0.23
C LEU A 50 -5.38 11.33 -1.01
N VAL A 51 -4.29 12.04 -1.21
CA VAL A 51 -4.14 13.00 -2.30
C VAL A 51 -2.95 12.59 -3.18
N ALA A 52 -3.16 12.50 -4.49
CA ALA A 52 -2.10 12.17 -5.44
C ALA A 52 -0.91 13.13 -5.30
N GLY A 53 0.30 12.59 -5.22
CA GLY A 53 1.53 13.37 -5.03
C GLY A 53 1.78 13.91 -3.61
N ARG A 54 0.79 13.87 -2.71
CA ARG A 54 0.95 14.26 -1.28
C ARG A 54 0.85 13.07 -0.32
N GLY A 55 0.20 11.99 -0.72
CA GLY A 55 -0.02 10.82 0.13
C GLY A 55 -1.17 11.02 1.12
N VAL A 56 -1.06 10.35 2.27
CA VAL A 56 -2.06 10.38 3.34
C VAL A 56 -1.86 11.63 4.18
N ILE A 57 -2.93 12.40 4.38
CA ILE A 57 -2.93 13.66 5.13
C ILE A 57 -4.19 13.79 5.99
N PRO A 58 -4.19 14.61 7.06
CA PRO A 58 -5.41 14.97 7.76
C PRO A 58 -6.46 15.55 6.80
N TYR A 59 -7.74 15.23 6.99
CA TYR A 59 -8.78 15.70 6.08
C TYR A 59 -8.90 17.22 6.05
N ALA A 60 -8.60 17.89 7.17
CA ALA A 60 -8.56 19.35 7.25
C ALA A 60 -7.55 20.00 6.29
N ASP A 61 -6.45 19.29 5.98
CA ASP A 61 -5.33 19.82 5.19
C ASP A 61 -5.46 19.51 3.68
N LYS A 62 -6.55 18.84 3.29
CA LYS A 62 -6.74 18.42 1.90
C LYS A 62 -7.08 19.59 0.97
N GLY A 63 -7.69 20.67 1.49
CA GLY A 63 -8.27 21.73 0.67
C GLY A 63 -9.44 21.22 -0.20
N ASP A 64 -9.51 21.67 -1.45
CA ASP A 64 -10.60 21.33 -2.38
C ASP A 64 -10.35 20.06 -3.21
N VAL A 65 -9.21 19.39 -3.00
CA VAL A 65 -8.86 18.15 -3.71
C VAL A 65 -9.22 16.90 -2.90
N GLY A 66 -9.21 15.74 -3.57
CA GLY A 66 -9.46 14.44 -2.95
C GLY A 66 -10.94 14.14 -2.68
N ASN A 67 -11.19 12.99 -2.07
CA ASN A 67 -12.55 12.51 -1.80
C ASN A 67 -13.22 13.32 -0.67
N LYS A 68 -14.56 13.41 -0.72
CA LYS A 68 -15.36 13.95 0.38
C LYS A 68 -15.38 12.95 1.55
N LYS A 69 -15.38 13.47 2.77
CA LYS A 69 -15.56 12.66 3.98
C LYS A 69 -17.01 12.15 4.01
N PRO A 70 -17.26 10.85 4.25
CA PRO A 70 -18.62 10.35 4.45
C PRO A 70 -19.16 10.81 5.81
N ASP A 71 -20.48 10.95 5.92
CA ASP A 71 -21.12 11.33 7.18
C ASP A 71 -20.98 10.23 8.25
N ASP A 72 -21.09 8.97 7.82
CA ASP A 72 -20.90 7.79 8.66
C ASP A 72 -19.47 7.25 8.50
N LEU A 73 -18.69 7.35 9.57
CA LEU A 73 -17.31 6.85 9.61
C LEU A 73 -17.19 5.39 10.06
N SER A 74 -18.26 4.71 10.48
CA SER A 74 -18.18 3.33 11.00
C SER A 74 -17.62 2.35 9.96
N LYS A 75 -18.00 2.53 8.68
CA LYS A 75 -17.54 1.69 7.56
C LYS A 75 -16.13 2.02 7.08
N CYS A 76 -15.56 3.15 7.50
CA CYS A 76 -14.22 3.54 7.11
C CYS A 76 -13.19 2.55 7.63
N LYS A 77 -12.12 2.34 6.84
CA LYS A 77 -11.06 1.42 7.23
C LYS A 77 -10.08 2.13 8.15
N VAL A 78 -9.65 1.44 9.20
CA VAL A 78 -8.64 1.98 10.11
C VAL A 78 -7.28 1.95 9.42
N VAL A 79 -6.54 3.05 9.57
CA VAL A 79 -5.16 3.22 9.09
C VAL A 79 -4.28 3.50 10.30
N GLU A 80 -3.14 2.84 10.36
CA GLU A 80 -2.08 3.12 11.32
C GLU A 80 -0.88 3.79 10.63
N SER A 81 -0.08 4.51 11.41
CA SER A 81 1.20 5.01 10.91
C SER A 81 2.07 3.85 10.39
N GLY A 82 2.63 4.02 9.21
CA GLY A 82 3.40 3.00 8.49
C GLY A 82 2.59 2.15 7.49
N ASP A 83 1.26 2.20 7.53
CA ASP A 83 0.44 1.50 6.53
C ASP A 83 0.57 2.16 5.15
N LEU A 84 0.68 1.37 4.09
CA LEU A 84 0.56 1.84 2.70
C LEU A 84 -0.91 1.90 2.31
N VAL A 85 -1.41 3.09 2.01
CA VAL A 85 -2.79 3.34 1.62
C VAL A 85 -2.86 3.57 0.11
N LEU A 86 -3.75 2.86 -0.58
CA LEU A 86 -3.95 3.01 -2.02
C LEU A 86 -5.43 3.26 -2.34
N ASN A 87 -5.68 4.18 -3.26
CA ASN A 87 -6.99 4.29 -3.90
C ASN A 87 -7.07 3.29 -5.06
N SER A 88 -7.93 2.28 -4.94
CA SER A 88 -8.12 1.22 -5.96
C SER A 88 -8.52 1.73 -7.35
N MET A 89 -9.14 2.91 -7.44
CA MET A 89 -9.56 3.51 -8.70
C MET A 89 -8.49 4.43 -9.32
N ASN A 90 -7.64 5.05 -8.49
CA ASN A 90 -6.75 6.14 -8.91
C ASN A 90 -5.26 5.88 -8.61
N TYR A 91 -4.87 4.66 -8.24
CA TYR A 91 -3.47 4.34 -7.94
C TYR A 91 -2.55 4.58 -9.16
N GLY A 92 -3.05 4.37 -10.38
CA GLY A 92 -2.29 4.58 -11.62
C GLY A 92 -1.86 6.03 -11.86
N ILE A 93 -2.54 7.01 -11.25
CA ILE A 93 -2.16 8.43 -11.30
C ILE A 93 -1.45 8.91 -10.03
N GLY A 94 -0.94 7.99 -9.21
CA GLY A 94 -0.19 8.32 -8.00
C GLY A 94 -1.02 8.51 -6.73
N SER A 95 -2.27 8.03 -6.69
CA SER A 95 -3.08 8.05 -5.45
C SER A 95 -2.73 6.89 -4.52
N PHE A 96 -1.54 6.94 -3.94
CA PHE A 96 -1.06 6.02 -2.90
C PHE A 96 -0.05 6.73 -1.99
N GLY A 97 0.20 6.19 -0.79
CA GLY A 97 1.23 6.70 0.10
C GLY A 97 1.32 5.96 1.43
N ILE A 98 2.50 6.01 2.06
CA ILE A 98 2.71 5.49 3.41
C ILE A 98 2.16 6.51 4.40
N SER A 99 1.24 6.09 5.28
CA SER A 99 0.65 6.95 6.28
C SER A 99 1.67 7.35 7.34
N GLN A 100 1.72 8.64 7.67
CA GLN A 100 2.39 9.15 8.88
C GLN A 100 1.40 9.37 10.03
N TYR A 101 0.12 9.00 9.83
CA TYR A 101 -0.99 9.30 10.72
C TYR A 101 -1.76 8.02 11.06
N THR A 102 -2.36 8.00 12.24
CA THR A 102 -3.36 7.00 12.64
C THR A 102 -4.75 7.62 12.57
N GLY A 103 -5.68 6.95 11.93
CA GLY A 103 -7.03 7.46 11.71
C GLY A 103 -7.87 6.48 10.91
N VAL A 104 -8.79 7.01 10.09
CA VAL A 104 -9.62 6.20 9.20
C VAL A 104 -9.66 6.79 7.80
N CYS A 105 -9.70 5.91 6.80
CA CYS A 105 -9.76 6.26 5.39
C CYS A 105 -11.01 5.68 4.74
N SER A 106 -11.30 6.13 3.51
CA SER A 106 -12.41 5.65 2.69
C SER A 106 -12.53 4.11 2.67
N PRO A 107 -13.75 3.55 2.75
CA PRO A 107 -13.96 2.10 2.76
C PRO A 107 -13.47 1.37 1.49
N VAL A 108 -13.27 2.09 0.38
CA VAL A 108 -12.82 1.52 -0.91
C VAL A 108 -11.29 1.55 -1.09
N TYR A 109 -10.57 2.14 -0.14
CA TYR A 109 -9.11 2.13 -0.18
C TYR A 109 -8.57 0.76 0.25
N ILE A 110 -7.44 0.40 -0.32
CA ILE A 110 -6.66 -0.78 0.06
C ILE A 110 -5.65 -0.31 1.10
N ILE A 111 -5.65 -0.96 2.26
CA ILE A 111 -4.71 -0.68 3.36
C ILE A 111 -3.76 -1.86 3.43
N LEU A 112 -2.49 -1.66 3.08
CA LEU A 112 -1.45 -2.68 3.12
C LEU A 112 -0.55 -2.43 4.32
N ARG A 113 -0.50 -3.40 5.23
CA ARG A 113 0.39 -3.40 6.39
C ARG A 113 1.60 -4.26 6.12
N ALA A 114 2.79 -3.74 6.42
CA ALA A 114 4.02 -4.52 6.33
C ALA A 114 3.98 -5.69 7.32
N ARG A 115 4.31 -6.88 6.84
CA ARG A 115 4.55 -8.04 7.70
C ARG A 115 5.92 -7.90 8.36
N PRO A 116 6.06 -8.23 9.65
CA PRO A 116 7.36 -8.24 10.32
C PRO A 116 8.29 -9.30 9.73
N GLU A 117 7.73 -10.39 9.21
CA GLU A 117 8.46 -11.49 8.57
C GLU A 117 7.97 -11.73 7.15
N VAL A 118 8.90 -12.03 6.25
CA VAL A 118 8.59 -12.33 4.85
C VAL A 118 8.01 -13.73 4.77
N SER A 119 6.75 -13.83 4.35
CA SER A 119 6.12 -15.11 4.07
C SER A 119 6.43 -15.52 2.64
N PHE A 120 7.33 -16.48 2.51
CA PHE A 120 7.64 -17.05 1.21
C PHE A 120 6.55 -18.07 0.84
N PRO A 121 5.75 -17.84 -0.21
CA PRO A 121 4.87 -18.89 -0.69
C PRO A 121 5.71 -20.09 -1.13
N ASP A 122 5.28 -21.29 -0.76
CA ASP A 122 5.85 -22.52 -1.30
C ASP A 122 5.62 -22.52 -2.81
N ASN A 123 6.72 -22.48 -3.57
CA ASN A 123 6.71 -22.52 -5.03
C ASN A 123 6.50 -23.95 -5.58
N SER A 124 5.82 -24.81 -4.82
CA SER A 124 5.36 -26.09 -5.37
C SER A 124 4.42 -25.76 -6.52
N PRO A 125 4.67 -26.26 -7.74
CA PRO A 125 3.72 -26.08 -8.83
C PRO A 125 2.37 -26.61 -8.35
N ALA A 126 1.32 -25.80 -8.49
CA ALA A 126 -0.04 -26.30 -8.38
C ALA A 126 -0.14 -27.47 -9.38
N GLY A 127 -0.38 -28.67 -8.85
CA GLY A 127 -0.46 -29.90 -9.64
C GLY A 127 -1.62 -29.91 -10.64
#